data_AF-A0A7S1ILG5-F1
#
_entry.id   AF-A0A7S1ILG5-F1
#
_cell.length_a   1.000
_cell.length_b   1.000
_cell.length_c   1.000
_cell.angle_alpha   90.00
_cell.angle_beta   90.00
_cell.angle_gamma   90.00
#
_symmetry.space_group_name_H-M   'P 1'
#
loop_
_entity.id
_entity.type
_entity.pdbx_description
1 polymer ?
#
loop_
_entity_poly.entity_id
_entity_poly.type
_entity_poly.pdbx_seq_one_letter_code
_entity_poly.pdbx_strand_id
1 'polypeptide(L)'
;FSIQEGSTQVETLYFKALQGPLTNLKRKMVTYKMGMQVDTREVPMGTFEQADKEHSFTFPSSPVPKGWHVRGSYSLTVEFIDDAGLCCPLQNKQFSIVKTLKK
;
A
#
# COMPACT_ATOMS: atom_id res chain seq x y z
N PHE A 1 4.82 -9.81 7.06
CA PHE A 1 3.76 -9.77 8.10
C PHE A 1 2.60 -10.68 7.69
N SER A 2 1.60 -10.91 8.54
CA SER A 2 0.46 -11.80 8.23
C SER A 2 -0.85 -11.04 8.30
N ILE A 3 -1.77 -11.37 7.40
CA ILE A 3 -3.10 -10.77 7.27
C ILE A 3 -4.13 -11.88 7.39
N GLN A 4 -5.17 -11.67 8.19
CA GLN A 4 -6.27 -12.64 8.28
C GLN A 4 -7.15 -12.59 7.02
N GLU A 5 -7.42 -13.75 6.43
CA GLU A 5 -8.37 -13.87 5.33
C GLU A 5 -9.77 -13.40 5.75
N GLY A 6 -10.51 -12.75 4.84
CA GLY A 6 -11.86 -12.23 5.14
C GLY A 6 -11.90 -11.07 6.14
N SER A 7 -10.74 -10.55 6.57
CA SER A 7 -10.66 -9.31 7.34
C SER A 7 -10.79 -8.09 6.44
N THR A 8 -10.94 -6.94 7.08
CA THR A 8 -10.95 -5.63 6.41
C THR A 8 -9.74 -4.85 6.89
N GLN A 9 -8.94 -4.34 5.96
CA GLN A 9 -7.74 -3.56 6.25
C GLN A 9 -8.02 -2.08 6.03
N VAL A 10 -7.60 -1.27 6.99
CA VAL A 10 -7.53 0.18 6.89
C VAL A 10 -6.10 0.57 7.19
N GLU A 11 -5.51 1.37 6.33
CA GLU A 11 -4.13 1.82 6.44
C GLU A 11 -4.11 3.34 6.44
N THR A 12 -3.33 3.92 7.34
CA THR A 12 -3.05 5.36 7.35
C THR A 12 -1.56 5.54 7.10
N LEU A 13 -1.25 6.31 6.05
CA LEU A 13 0.10 6.75 5.76
C LEU A 13 0.37 8.04 6.52
N TYR A 14 1.55 8.13 7.11
CA TYR A 14 2.09 9.34 7.72
C TYR A 14 3.39 9.70 6.99
N PHE A 15 3.51 10.95 6.54
CA PHE A 15 4.65 11.39 5.74
C PHE A 15 4.89 12.90 5.84
N LYS A 16 6.06 13.35 5.39
CA LYS A 16 6.42 14.77 5.29
C LYS A 16 6.81 15.11 3.85
N ALA A 17 6.35 16.26 3.37
CA ALA A 17 6.74 16.81 2.07
C ALA A 17 7.86 17.83 2.29
N LEU A 18 9.12 17.39 2.15
CA LEU A 18 10.29 18.19 2.55
C LEU A 18 10.91 18.99 1.40
N GLN A 19 10.86 18.48 0.17
CA GLN A 19 11.57 19.04 -1.00
C GLN A 19 10.65 19.88 -1.92
N GLY A 20 9.42 20.15 -1.48
CA GLY A 20 8.40 20.86 -2.26
C GLY A 20 7.02 20.22 -2.06
N PRO A 21 5.97 20.82 -2.64
CA PRO A 21 4.63 20.24 -2.63
C PRO A 21 4.59 18.96 -3.47
N LEU A 22 3.87 17.95 -3.01
CA LEU A 22 3.57 16.73 -3.76
C LEU A 22 2.25 16.94 -4.50
N THR A 23 2.27 16.94 -5.83
CA THR A 23 1.10 17.28 -6.67
C THR A 23 0.54 16.03 -7.35
N ASN A 24 -0.79 15.84 -7.30
CA ASN A 24 -1.43 14.62 -7.83
C ASN A 24 -0.81 13.32 -7.31
N LEU A 25 -0.35 13.32 -6.06
CA LEU A 25 0.27 12.17 -5.42
C LEU A 25 -0.68 10.98 -5.50
N LYS A 26 -0.14 9.84 -5.93
CA LYS A 26 -0.83 8.55 -5.96
C LYS A 26 0.06 7.46 -5.41
N ARG A 27 -0.59 6.46 -4.81
CA ARG A 27 0.07 5.22 -4.43
C ARG A 27 -0.26 4.13 -5.43
N LYS A 28 0.75 3.52 -6.02
CA LYS A 28 0.62 2.31 -6.84
C LYS A 28 1.10 1.10 -6.06
N MET A 29 0.32 0.04 -6.10
CA MET A 29 0.61 -1.23 -5.46
C MET A 29 0.50 -2.35 -6.48
N VAL A 30 1.52 -3.20 -6.56
CA VAL A 30 1.51 -4.39 -7.41
C VAL A 30 1.73 -5.61 -6.52
N THR A 31 0.79 -6.54 -6.54
CA THR A 31 0.83 -7.74 -5.70
C THR A 31 1.15 -8.96 -6.54
N TYR A 32 2.06 -9.78 -6.03
CA TYR A 32 2.51 -11.01 -6.66
C TYR A 32 2.25 -12.21 -5.76
N LYS A 33 1.85 -13.33 -6.35
CA LYS A 33 1.76 -14.64 -5.71
C LYS A 33 2.57 -15.64 -6.53
N MET A 34 3.52 -16.33 -5.89
CA MET A 34 4.40 -17.31 -6.56
C MET A 34 5.08 -16.73 -7.83
N GLY A 35 5.48 -15.45 -7.78
CA GLY A 35 6.10 -14.74 -8.91
C GLY A 35 5.13 -14.22 -9.97
N MET A 36 3.84 -14.60 -9.92
CA MET A 36 2.82 -14.11 -10.85
C MET A 36 2.14 -12.86 -10.30
N GLN A 37 1.98 -11.83 -11.13
CA GLN A 37 1.19 -10.65 -10.78
C GLN A 37 -0.29 -11.05 -10.64
N VAL A 38 -0.88 -10.77 -9.48
CA VAL A 38 -2.28 -11.15 -9.17
C VAL A 38 -3.18 -9.95 -8.93
N ASP A 39 -2.62 -8.78 -8.64
CA ASP A 39 -3.38 -7.55 -8.44
C ASP A 39 -2.54 -6.32 -8.74
N THR A 40 -3.19 -5.24 -9.16
CA THR A 40 -2.59 -3.92 -9.31
C THR A 40 -3.60 -2.86 -8.93
N ARG A 41 -3.20 -1.98 -8.02
CA ARG A 41 -4.08 -0.96 -7.47
C ARG A 41 -3.39 0.39 -7.44
N GLU A 42 -4.05 1.39 -8.01
CA GLU A 42 -3.64 2.79 -7.89
C GLU A 42 -4.66 3.54 -7.04
N VAL A 43 -4.18 4.30 -6.05
CA VAL A 43 -5.02 5.12 -5.18
C VAL A 43 -4.55 6.56 -5.26
N PRO A 44 -5.34 7.46 -5.88
CA PRO A 44 -5.10 8.89 -5.83
C PRO A 44 -5.18 9.39 -4.39
N MET A 45 -4.19 10.17 -3.98
CA MET A 45 -4.11 10.79 -2.64
C MET A 45 -4.35 12.30 -2.70
N GLY A 46 -3.98 12.95 -3.81
CA GLY A 46 -4.21 14.38 -4.05
C GLY A 46 -2.94 15.21 -3.92
N THR A 47 -3.10 16.50 -3.60
CA THR A 47 -1.98 17.44 -3.46
C THR A 47 -1.69 17.73 -2.00
N PHE A 48 -0.41 17.73 -1.62
CA PHE A 48 0.07 17.98 -0.28
C PHE A 48 1.14 19.07 -0.29
N GLU A 49 0.93 20.13 0.47
CA GLU A 49 1.87 21.24 0.56
C GLU A 49 3.19 20.86 1.24
N GLN A 50 4.26 21.57 0.90
CA GLN A 50 5.53 21.44 1.60
C GLN A 50 5.34 21.82 3.08
N ALA A 51 5.71 20.93 3.98
CA ALA A 51 5.58 21.18 5.41
C ALA A 51 6.56 20.31 6.22
N ASP A 52 7.16 20.91 7.25
CA ASP A 52 7.90 20.18 8.29
C ASP A 52 6.97 19.38 9.21
N LYS A 53 5.68 19.72 9.19
CA LYS A 53 4.61 19.00 9.87
C LYS A 53 4.25 17.73 9.10
N GLU A 54 3.91 16.69 9.84
CA GLU A 54 3.44 15.43 9.29
C GLU A 54 2.04 15.56 8.67
N HIS A 55 1.91 15.08 7.43
CA HIS A 55 0.65 14.83 6.75
C HIS A 55 0.18 13.41 7.05
N SER A 56 -1.14 13.20 7.04
CA SER A 56 -1.72 11.87 7.13
C SER A 56 -2.73 11.64 6.01
N PHE A 57 -2.76 10.40 5.50
CA PHE A 57 -3.75 9.97 4.51
C PHE A 57 -4.25 8.58 4.86
N THR A 58 -5.55 8.45 5.09
CA THR A 58 -6.20 7.16 5.32
C THR A 58 -6.72 6.61 4.02
N PHE A 59 -6.22 5.43 3.63
CA PHE A 59 -6.66 4.77 2.41
C PHE A 59 -8.07 4.21 2.56
N PRO A 60 -8.80 4.05 1.44
CA PRO A 60 -10.07 3.35 1.46
C PRO A 60 -9.92 1.94 2.04
N SER A 61 -10.89 1.57 2.85
CA SER A 61 -11.02 0.22 3.40
C SER A 61 -10.91 -0.85 2.31
N SER A 62 -10.05 -1.84 2.53
CA SER A 62 -9.81 -2.93 1.57
C SER A 62 -10.17 -4.27 2.18
N PRO A 63 -11.13 -5.02 1.59
CA PRO A 63 -11.40 -6.38 2.02
C PRO A 63 -10.25 -7.31 1.63
N VAL A 64 -9.94 -8.26 2.51
CA VAL A 64 -8.96 -9.32 2.25
C VAL A 64 -9.73 -10.53 1.73
N PRO A 65 -9.35 -11.12 0.59
CA PRO A 65 -10.06 -12.28 0.08
C PRO A 65 -9.99 -13.45 1.06
N LYS A 66 -10.98 -14.34 1.00
CA LYS A 66 -11.07 -15.54 1.84
C LYS A 66 -11.07 -16.82 1.01
N GLY A 67 -10.50 -17.88 1.56
CA GLY A 67 -10.52 -19.21 0.95
C GLY A 67 -9.15 -19.84 0.85
N TRP A 68 -9.13 -21.17 0.71
CA TRP A 68 -7.89 -21.94 0.63
C TRP A 68 -6.90 -21.42 -0.42
N HIS A 69 -7.39 -21.10 -1.62
CA HIS A 69 -6.55 -20.65 -2.74
C HIS A 69 -5.89 -19.29 -2.54
N VAL A 70 -6.42 -18.43 -1.66
CA VAL A 70 -5.84 -17.10 -1.40
C VAL A 70 -4.89 -17.08 -0.21
N ARG A 71 -4.78 -18.18 0.54
CA ARG A 71 -3.79 -18.29 1.61
C ARG A 71 -2.39 -18.47 1.02
N GLY A 72 -1.38 -18.15 1.84
CA GLY A 72 0.03 -18.29 1.50
C GLY A 72 0.75 -16.97 1.34
N SER A 73 1.96 -17.01 0.79
CA SER A 73 2.88 -15.88 0.71
C SER A 73 2.69 -15.04 -0.55
N TYR A 74 2.85 -13.74 -0.37
CA TYR A 74 2.72 -12.70 -1.38
C TYR A 74 3.90 -11.74 -1.29
N SER A 75 4.25 -11.18 -2.44
CA SER A 75 5.14 -10.02 -2.53
C SER A 75 4.33 -8.81 -2.97
N LEU A 76 4.65 -7.64 -2.40
CA LEU A 76 3.98 -6.38 -2.67
C LEU A 76 5.04 -5.34 -3.01
N THR A 77 4.89 -4.72 -4.17
CA THR A 77 5.65 -3.54 -4.56
C THR A 77 4.78 -2.31 -4.34
N VAL A 78 5.30 -1.29 -3.65
CA VAL A 78 4.62 -0.03 -3.38
C VAL A 78 5.45 1.12 -3.92
N GLU A 79 4.81 1.97 -4.72
CA GLU A 79 5.37 3.17 -5.31
C GLU A 79 4.50 4.37 -4.93
N PHE A 80 5.13 5.49 -4.61
CA PHE A 80 4.47 6.78 -4.46
C PHE A 80 4.94 7.68 -5.60
N ILE A 81 3.99 8.15 -6.40
CA ILE A 81 4.24 8.86 -7.64
C ILE A 81 3.43 10.16 -7.62
N ASP A 82 4.08 11.28 -7.89
CA ASP A 82 3.45 12.59 -8.14
C ASP A 82 3.71 13.01 -9.60
N ASP A 83 3.36 14.25 -9.95
CA ASP A 83 3.60 14.78 -11.31
C ASP A 83 5.09 14.87 -11.69
N ALA A 84 6.00 14.92 -10.71
CA ALA A 84 7.45 14.94 -10.94
C ALA A 84 8.07 13.52 -11.00
N GLY A 85 7.31 12.48 -10.65
CA GLY A 85 7.72 11.08 -10.73
C GLY A 85 7.74 10.42 -9.36
N LEU A 86 8.75 9.58 -9.11
CA LEU A 86 8.84 8.85 -7.83
C LEU A 86 9.19 9.79 -6.68
N CYS A 87 8.31 9.91 -5.70
CA CYS A 87 8.51 10.77 -4.53
C CYS A 87 9.45 10.14 -3.49
N CYS A 88 9.60 8.82 -3.52
CA CYS A 88 10.41 8.08 -2.57
C CYS A 88 10.90 6.74 -3.16
N PRO A 89 11.90 6.10 -2.52
CA PRO A 89 12.37 4.79 -2.97
C PRO A 89 11.25 3.75 -2.99
N LEU A 90 11.23 2.95 -4.06
CA LEU A 90 10.33 1.83 -4.22
C LEU A 90 10.43 0.87 -3.02
N GLN A 91 9.27 0.50 -2.46
CA GLN A 91 9.20 -0.39 -1.31
C GLN A 91 8.76 -1.79 -1.73
N ASN A 92 9.56 -2.80 -1.36
CA ASN A 92 9.17 -4.20 -1.51
C ASN A 92 8.84 -4.78 -0.14
N LYS A 93 7.65 -5.39 -0.02
CA LYS A 93 7.15 -6.01 1.21
C LYS A 93 6.76 -7.44 0.94
N GLN A 94 6.91 -8.29 1.94
CA GLN A 94 6.37 -9.65 1.92
C GLN A 94 5.28 -9.80 2.98
N PHE A 95 4.17 -10.41 2.59
CA PHE A 95 3.08 -10.72 3.50
C PHE A 95 2.48 -12.09 3.23
N SER A 96 1.74 -12.62 4.19
CA SER A 96 0.99 -13.86 4.01
C SER A 96 -0.46 -13.69 4.39
N ILE A 97 -1.35 -14.31 3.62
CA ILE A 97 -2.76 -14.44 4.00
C ILE A 97 -2.94 -15.75 4.75
N VAL A 98 -3.45 -15.67 5.97
CA VAL A 98 -3.65 -16.80 6.88
C VAL A 98 -5.11 -16.89 7.33
N LYS A 99 -5.55 -18.10 7.70
CA LYS A 99 -6.92 -18.31 8.19
C LYS A 99 -7.19 -17.57 9.51
N THR A 100 -6.21 -17.55 10.41
CA THR A 100 -6.31 -16.91 11.73
C THR A 100 -4.92 -16.37 12.08
N LEU A 101 -4.87 -15.16 12.64
CA LEU A 101 -3.63 -14.61 13.18
C LEU A 101 -3.21 -15.41 14.41
N LYS A 102 -1.94 -15.81 14.46
CA LYS A 102 -1.38 -16.37 15.69
C LYS A 102 -1.22 -15.21 16.70
N LYS A 103 -1.82 -15.36 17.87
CA LYS A 103 -1.62 -14.47 19.02
C LYS A 103 -0.19 -14.63 19.56
#